data_AF-A0A7R8ZV59-F1
#
_entry.id   AF-A0A7R8ZV59-F1
#
_cell.length_a   1.000
_cell.length_b   1.000
_cell.length_c   1.000
_cell.angle_alpha   90.00
_cell.angle_beta   90.00
_cell.angle_gamma   90.00
#
_symmetry.space_group_name_H-M   'P 1'
#
loop_
_entity.id
_entity.type
_entity.pdbx_description
1 polymer ?
#
loop_
_entity_poly.entity_id
_entity_poly.type
_entity_poly.pdbx_seq_one_letter_code
_entity_poly.pdbx_strand_id
1 'polypeptide(L)'
;MEARMTVCNMSIEMGARGGMIAPDNTTYDYLKGKEYAPKGKKFEEAVSFWKTLQTDQEATFDKEYTFLAEDISPMLTYGTNPGMGIKIDEAIPQTENEKALAYMGLKSGESLIGKKVEHVFIGSCTNSRIEDLRLVADFVKGKTRAKHTSVMIVPGSKEVERQAIEEGLDKVFERAGFELRQPGCSACLGMNEDKVPSGAYCVSTSNRNFEGRQGPGARTILASPLTAAATAVEVPLPIENIDTDQIIPARFLKSITREGFGNNLFRDWRFDKNENPQPDFVLNNPIYKGKILVAGKNFGCGSSREHAAWALHDYGFRIVISSFFADIFKGNALNNGLLPITVSEKVLDQIFQCIEEDPNHRFIIDVETQTLTIDSSNAIHFELDEYKKECLIKGYDDIDYLLSIKSKIEDFEQQQVIY
;
A
#
# COMPACT_ATOMS: atom_id res chain seq x y z
N MET A 1 -10.56 15.08 16.24
CA MET A 1 -11.69 14.81 17.17
C MET A 1 -12.47 13.57 16.75
N GLU A 2 -12.72 13.38 15.46
CA GLU A 2 -13.59 12.34 14.93
C GLU A 2 -13.17 10.90 15.31
N ALA A 3 -11.87 10.60 15.35
CA ALA A 3 -11.36 9.31 15.84
C ALA A 3 -11.79 8.96 17.28
N ARG A 4 -11.95 9.97 18.17
CA ARG A 4 -12.46 9.76 19.53
C ARG A 4 -13.92 9.30 19.51
N MET A 5 -14.71 9.84 18.58
CA MET A 5 -16.11 9.42 18.39
C MET A 5 -16.18 7.98 17.89
N THR A 6 -15.25 7.53 17.04
CA THR A 6 -15.13 6.12 16.65
C THR A 6 -14.91 5.21 17.86
N VAL A 7 -13.95 5.56 18.73
CA VAL A 7 -13.66 4.78 19.95
C VAL A 7 -14.88 4.73 20.87
N CYS A 8 -15.53 5.87 21.12
CA CYS A 8 -16.76 5.91 21.92
C CYS A 8 -17.92 5.17 21.26
N ASN A 9 -18.02 5.16 19.93
CA ASN A 9 -19.05 4.41 19.21
C ASN A 9 -18.88 2.90 19.42
N MET A 10 -17.64 2.40 19.37
CA MET A 10 -17.31 0.99 19.53
C MET A 10 -17.42 0.47 20.97
N SER A 11 -17.62 1.34 21.97
CA SER A 11 -17.71 0.89 23.37
C SER A 11 -18.93 -0.02 23.60
N ILE A 12 -20.01 0.15 22.83
CA ILE A 12 -21.21 -0.67 22.96
C ILE A 12 -20.98 -2.12 22.52
N GLU A 13 -20.07 -2.35 21.57
CA GLU A 13 -19.65 -3.70 21.17
C GLU A 13 -18.89 -4.43 22.29
N MET A 14 -18.33 -3.69 23.26
CA MET A 14 -17.73 -4.24 24.49
C MET A 14 -18.75 -4.38 25.64
N GLY A 15 -20.03 -4.08 25.39
CA GLY A 15 -21.09 -4.12 26.40
C GLY A 15 -21.12 -2.90 27.34
N ALA A 16 -20.38 -1.83 27.04
CA ALA A 16 -20.39 -0.62 27.85
C ALA A 16 -21.71 0.15 27.71
N ARG A 17 -22.14 0.84 28.77
CA ARG A 17 -23.31 1.75 28.73
C ARG A 17 -23.04 3.02 27.92
N GLY A 18 -21.77 3.40 27.79
CA GLY A 18 -21.31 4.53 26.99
C GLY A 18 -19.79 4.66 27.07
N GLY A 19 -19.20 5.32 26.08
CA GLY A 19 -17.79 5.69 26.05
C GLY A 19 -17.65 7.19 26.25
N MET A 20 -16.70 7.60 27.09
CA MET A 20 -16.43 9.00 27.38
C MET A 20 -14.94 9.29 27.26
N ILE A 21 -14.59 10.43 26.67
CA ILE A 21 -13.21 10.92 26.60
C ILE A 21 -13.22 12.35 27.12
N ALA A 22 -12.33 12.64 28.08
CA ALA A 22 -12.21 13.97 28.66
C ALA A 22 -11.92 15.01 27.56
N PRO A 23 -12.53 16.20 27.63
CA PRO A 23 -12.31 17.22 26.63
C PRO A 23 -10.93 17.86 26.80
N ASP A 24 -10.28 18.16 25.68
CA ASP A 24 -9.01 18.88 25.64
C ASP A 24 -9.01 19.88 24.48
N ASN A 25 -7.83 20.42 24.13
CA ASN A 25 -7.69 21.37 23.02
C ASN A 25 -8.26 20.82 21.70
N THR A 26 -8.11 19.52 21.42
CA THR A 26 -8.68 18.90 20.21
C THR A 26 -10.20 19.01 20.18
N THR A 27 -10.85 18.85 21.34
CA THR A 27 -12.30 19.00 21.48
C THR A 27 -12.72 20.47 21.32
N TYR A 28 -11.98 21.40 21.94
CA TYR A 28 -12.30 22.83 21.86
C TYR A 28 -12.16 23.36 20.44
N ASP A 29 -11.06 23.03 19.77
CA ASP A 29 -10.81 23.44 18.39
C ASP A 29 -11.85 22.87 17.42
N TYR A 30 -12.28 21.63 17.64
CA TYR A 30 -13.36 21.02 16.85
C TYR A 30 -14.70 21.74 17.02
N LEU A 31 -15.03 22.20 18.23
CA LEU A 31 -16.27 22.94 18.50
C LEU A 31 -16.20 24.40 18.03
N LYS A 32 -15.01 24.99 17.98
CA LYS A 32 -14.81 26.38 17.58
C LYS A 32 -15.38 26.61 16.17
N GLY A 33 -16.23 27.63 16.04
CA GLY A 33 -16.81 27.99 14.75
C GLY A 33 -18.05 27.19 14.33
N LYS A 34 -18.38 26.05 14.97
CA LYS A 34 -19.61 25.28 14.68
C LYS A 34 -20.87 26.10 14.92
N GLU A 35 -21.93 25.87 14.15
CA GLU A 35 -23.17 26.68 14.12
C GLU A 35 -23.72 26.96 15.53
N TYR A 36 -23.88 25.91 16.34
CA TYR A 36 -24.46 25.98 17.69
C TYR A 36 -23.43 26.17 18.82
N ALA A 37 -22.14 26.27 18.50
CA ALA A 37 -21.13 26.52 19.52
C ALA A 37 -21.18 27.97 20.00
N PRO A 38 -20.93 28.25 21.30
CA PRO A 38 -20.77 29.61 21.81
C PRO A 38 -19.75 30.40 20.97
N LYS A 39 -19.90 31.73 20.92
CA LYS A 39 -19.04 32.62 20.10
C LYS A 39 -18.37 33.67 20.98
N GLY A 40 -17.20 34.14 20.54
CA GLY A 40 -16.44 35.20 21.22
C GLY A 40 -16.20 34.88 22.70
N LYS A 41 -16.43 35.86 23.57
CA LYS A 41 -16.22 35.73 25.02
C LYS A 41 -16.97 34.56 25.67
N LYS A 42 -18.19 34.25 25.19
CA LYS A 42 -18.95 33.09 25.70
C LYS A 42 -18.27 31.75 25.40
N PHE A 43 -17.52 31.68 24.29
CA PHE A 43 -16.72 30.50 23.98
C PHE A 43 -15.54 30.35 24.93
N GLU A 44 -14.86 31.46 25.26
CA GLU A 44 -13.76 31.47 26.23
C GLU A 44 -14.21 31.07 27.64
N GLU A 45 -15.39 31.55 28.06
CA GLU A 45 -16.03 31.15 29.31
C GLU A 45 -16.41 29.65 29.30
N ALA A 46 -16.99 29.15 28.19
CA ALA A 46 -17.33 27.75 28.05
C ALA A 46 -16.10 26.84 28.05
N VAL A 47 -15.01 27.22 27.35
CA VAL A 47 -13.74 26.48 27.37
C VAL A 47 -13.13 26.46 28.77
N SER A 48 -13.20 27.57 29.51
CA SER A 48 -12.76 27.61 30.91
C SER A 48 -13.52 26.60 31.78
N PHE A 49 -14.83 26.47 31.57
CA PHE A 49 -15.64 25.45 32.25
C PHE A 49 -15.31 24.04 31.76
N TRP A 50 -15.21 23.79 30.45
CA TRP A 50 -14.93 22.45 29.93
C TRP A 50 -13.58 21.90 30.37
N LYS A 51 -12.59 22.76 30.63
CA LYS A 51 -11.30 22.37 31.21
C LYS A 51 -11.43 21.75 32.62
N THR A 52 -12.55 21.97 33.31
CA THR A 52 -12.82 21.34 34.61
C THR A 52 -13.50 19.97 34.49
N LEU A 53 -13.85 19.51 33.29
CA LEU A 53 -14.57 18.24 33.07
C LEU A 53 -13.62 17.03 32.88
N GLN A 54 -12.50 17.04 33.60
CA GLN A 54 -11.55 15.93 33.65
C GLN A 54 -11.87 15.02 34.83
N THR A 55 -11.33 13.80 34.81
CA THR A 55 -11.40 12.88 35.95
C THR A 55 -10.73 13.51 37.18
N ASP A 56 -11.38 13.40 38.34
CA ASP A 56 -10.83 13.83 39.62
C ASP A 56 -9.58 13.00 39.99
N GLN A 57 -8.58 13.61 40.63
CA GLN A 57 -7.32 12.93 40.98
C GLN A 57 -7.51 11.73 41.91
N GLU A 58 -8.54 11.77 42.76
CA GLU A 58 -8.87 10.72 43.74
C GLU A 58 -9.90 9.71 43.19
N ALA A 59 -10.25 9.79 41.90
CA ALA A 59 -11.20 8.86 41.30
C ALA A 59 -10.63 7.44 41.27
N THR A 60 -11.44 6.48 41.69
CA THR A 60 -11.09 5.06 41.64
C THR A 60 -11.90 4.36 40.55
N PHE A 61 -11.24 3.48 39.80
CA PHE A 61 -11.87 2.66 38.77
C PHE A 61 -11.89 1.19 39.20
N ASP A 62 -13.00 0.48 38.95
CA ASP A 62 -13.10 -0.94 39.25
C ASP A 62 -12.05 -1.77 38.50
N LYS A 63 -11.69 -1.34 37.30
CA LYS A 63 -10.65 -1.92 36.45
C LYS A 63 -9.97 -0.84 35.62
N GLU A 64 -8.66 -0.95 35.49
CA GLU A 64 -7.83 -0.11 34.63
C GLU A 64 -7.07 -0.99 33.64
N TYR A 65 -7.05 -0.57 32.38
CA TYR A 65 -6.29 -1.23 31.32
C TYR A 65 -5.38 -0.21 30.67
N THR A 66 -4.11 -0.56 30.49
CA THR A 66 -3.13 0.27 29.80
C THR A 66 -2.77 -0.40 28.48
N PHE A 67 -2.86 0.37 27.39
CA PHE A 67 -2.48 -0.08 26.06
C PHE A 67 -1.42 0.86 25.51
N LEU A 68 -0.29 0.32 25.05
CA LEU A 68 0.74 1.13 24.40
C LEU A 68 0.33 1.36 22.95
N ALA A 69 0.38 2.61 22.49
CA ALA A 69 -0.01 2.94 21.12
C ALA A 69 0.90 2.27 20.07
N GLU A 70 2.17 2.04 20.42
CA GLU A 70 3.16 1.36 19.55
C GLU A 70 2.83 -0.11 19.30
N ASP A 71 2.03 -0.75 20.16
CA ASP A 71 1.59 -2.13 19.99
C ASP A 71 0.41 -2.27 19.00
N ILE A 72 -0.21 -1.16 18.62
CA ILE A 72 -1.38 -1.11 17.74
C ILE A 72 -0.93 -0.91 16.29
N SER A 73 -0.96 -1.99 15.51
CA SER A 73 -0.80 -1.96 14.05
C SER A 73 -2.18 -1.97 13.36
N PRO A 74 -2.27 -1.86 12.02
CA PRO A 74 -3.55 -2.01 11.34
C PRO A 74 -4.25 -3.32 11.72
N MET A 75 -5.45 -3.21 12.27
CA MET A 75 -6.23 -4.35 12.75
C MET A 75 -7.41 -4.65 11.83
N LEU A 76 -7.84 -5.91 11.86
CA LEU A 76 -9.02 -6.38 11.17
C LEU A 76 -9.71 -7.50 11.95
N THR A 77 -10.95 -7.84 11.62
CA THR A 77 -11.61 -9.01 12.22
C THR A 77 -11.43 -10.27 11.37
N TYR A 78 -11.17 -11.40 12.01
CA TYR A 78 -11.07 -12.70 11.34
C TYR A 78 -12.34 -13.56 11.49
N GLY A 79 -13.26 -13.18 12.38
CA GLY A 79 -14.45 -13.96 12.73
C GLY A 79 -15.76 -13.23 12.51
N THR A 80 -16.83 -13.70 13.14
CA THR A 80 -18.21 -13.23 12.94
C THR A 80 -18.71 -12.27 14.02
N ASN A 81 -17.82 -11.70 14.83
CA ASN A 81 -18.17 -10.62 15.75
C ASN A 81 -16.99 -9.66 15.95
N PRO A 82 -17.25 -8.42 16.41
CA PRO A 82 -16.23 -7.39 16.54
C PRO A 82 -15.11 -7.71 17.54
N GLY A 83 -15.34 -8.61 18.49
CA GLY A 83 -14.33 -9.03 19.47
C GLY A 83 -13.25 -9.95 18.89
N MET A 84 -13.44 -10.48 17.68
CA MET A 84 -12.50 -11.36 16.99
C MET A 84 -11.52 -10.55 16.11
N GLY A 85 -10.81 -9.62 16.75
CA GLY A 85 -9.81 -8.76 16.12
C GLY A 85 -8.41 -9.38 16.11
N ILE A 86 -7.64 -9.07 15.08
CA ILE A 86 -6.25 -9.49 14.90
C ILE A 86 -5.46 -8.40 14.16
N LYS A 87 -4.14 -8.32 14.36
CA LYS A 87 -3.28 -7.50 13.51
C LYS A 87 -3.25 -8.06 12.09
N ILE A 88 -3.11 -7.19 11.09
CA ILE A 88 -3.12 -7.60 9.67
C ILE A 88 -2.02 -8.62 9.32
N ASP A 89 -0.89 -8.58 10.03
CA ASP A 89 0.30 -9.40 9.83
C ASP A 89 0.35 -10.67 10.71
N GLU A 90 -0.61 -10.83 11.61
CA GLU A 90 -0.70 -12.00 12.48
C GLU A 90 -1.51 -13.15 11.84
N ALA A 91 -1.21 -14.38 12.24
CA ALA A 91 -1.95 -15.57 11.83
C ALA A 91 -3.18 -15.77 12.73
N ILE A 92 -4.30 -16.22 12.14
CA ILE A 92 -5.55 -16.47 12.87
C ILE A 92 -5.29 -17.32 14.11
N PRO A 93 -5.68 -16.87 15.32
CA PRO A 93 -5.37 -17.58 16.55
C PRO A 93 -6.06 -18.94 16.58
N GLN A 94 -5.47 -19.89 17.31
CA GLN A 94 -6.18 -21.12 17.64
C GLN A 94 -7.43 -20.76 18.45
N THR A 95 -8.60 -21.18 17.95
CA THR A 95 -9.89 -20.84 18.55
C THR A 95 -10.79 -22.06 18.63
N GLU A 96 -11.54 -22.16 19.72
CA GLU A 96 -12.59 -23.16 19.89
C GLU A 96 -13.86 -22.82 19.08
N ASN A 97 -13.94 -21.61 18.51
CA ASN A 97 -15.10 -21.16 17.74
C ASN A 97 -15.00 -21.57 16.26
N GLU A 98 -15.00 -22.89 16.01
CA GLU A 98 -14.92 -23.47 14.66
C GLU A 98 -16.08 -23.01 13.76
N LYS A 99 -17.24 -22.69 14.34
CA LYS A 99 -18.41 -22.21 13.58
C LYS A 99 -18.16 -20.86 12.93
N ALA A 100 -17.55 -19.91 13.66
CA ALA A 100 -17.22 -18.60 13.12
C ALA A 100 -16.20 -18.70 11.98
N LEU A 101 -15.17 -19.54 12.15
CA LEU A 101 -14.18 -19.78 11.09
C LEU A 101 -14.80 -20.48 9.87
N ALA A 102 -15.65 -21.48 10.09
CA ALA A 102 -16.35 -22.17 9.00
C ALA A 102 -17.26 -21.22 8.21
N TYR A 103 -17.99 -20.34 8.90
CA TYR A 103 -18.79 -19.28 8.27
C TYR A 103 -17.91 -18.37 7.40
N MET A 104 -16.80 -17.90 7.97
CA MET A 104 -15.85 -17.04 7.27
C MET A 104 -15.06 -17.79 6.19
N GLY A 105 -15.08 -19.13 6.14
CA GLY A 105 -14.27 -19.91 5.20
C GLY A 105 -12.77 -19.83 5.49
N LEU A 106 -12.41 -19.78 6.77
CA LEU A 106 -11.04 -19.62 7.27
C LEU A 106 -10.62 -20.79 8.16
N LYS A 107 -9.31 -20.91 8.41
CA LYS A 107 -8.74 -21.90 9.34
C LYS A 107 -7.82 -21.25 10.37
N SER A 108 -7.72 -21.85 11.55
CA SER A 108 -6.73 -21.45 12.56
C SER A 108 -5.31 -21.56 11.99
N GLY A 109 -4.45 -20.60 12.29
CA GLY A 109 -3.08 -20.50 11.79
C GLY A 109 -2.94 -19.97 10.36
N GLU A 110 -4.05 -19.71 9.66
CA GLU A 110 -4.03 -19.12 8.33
C GLU A 110 -3.80 -17.59 8.39
N SER A 111 -3.19 -17.01 7.36
CA SER A 111 -3.10 -15.55 7.20
C SER A 111 -4.28 -14.99 6.41
N LEU A 112 -4.70 -13.78 6.75
CA LEU A 112 -5.70 -13.03 5.98
C LEU A 112 -5.10 -12.28 4.79
N ILE A 113 -3.77 -12.15 4.73
CA ILE A 113 -3.05 -11.59 3.59
C ILE A 113 -3.21 -12.53 2.38
N GLY A 114 -3.51 -11.96 1.22
CA GLY A 114 -3.71 -12.71 -0.03
C GLY A 114 -5.12 -13.29 -0.21
N LYS A 115 -6.04 -13.04 0.74
CA LYS A 115 -7.45 -13.35 0.53
C LYS A 115 -8.06 -12.43 -0.51
N LYS A 116 -8.75 -13.02 -1.48
CA LYS A 116 -9.48 -12.26 -2.50
C LYS A 116 -10.66 -11.53 -1.85
N VAL A 117 -10.77 -10.23 -2.13
CA VAL A 117 -11.84 -9.37 -1.61
C VAL A 117 -12.68 -8.87 -2.79
N GLU A 118 -13.94 -9.28 -2.84
CA GLU A 118 -14.86 -8.86 -3.91
C GLU A 118 -15.61 -7.57 -3.58
N HIS A 119 -15.76 -7.23 -2.30
CA HIS A 119 -16.51 -6.05 -1.87
C HIS A 119 -15.75 -5.22 -0.84
N VAL A 120 -15.84 -3.91 -0.98
CA VAL A 120 -15.34 -2.95 0.00
C VAL A 120 -16.44 -1.94 0.32
N PHE A 121 -16.72 -1.79 1.60
CA PHE A 121 -17.70 -0.84 2.12
C PHE A 121 -17.01 0.18 3.03
N ILE A 122 -16.97 1.43 2.60
CA ILE A 122 -16.44 2.55 3.38
C ILE A 122 -17.64 3.44 3.73
N GLY A 123 -18.05 3.45 4.99
CA GLY A 123 -19.26 4.15 5.36
C GLY A 123 -19.73 3.92 6.79
N SER A 124 -21.03 4.12 6.99
CA SER A 124 -21.75 4.02 8.28
C SER A 124 -21.43 5.13 9.28
N CYS A 125 -22.25 5.27 10.32
CA CYS A 125 -22.03 6.25 11.39
C CYS A 125 -20.67 6.09 12.11
N THR A 126 -19.99 4.95 11.96
CA THR A 126 -18.72 4.67 12.60
C THR A 126 -17.52 5.31 11.91
N ASN A 127 -17.47 5.34 10.56
CA ASN A 127 -16.26 5.73 9.80
C ASN A 127 -16.56 6.41 8.45
N SER A 128 -17.46 7.39 8.45
CA SER A 128 -17.87 8.12 7.23
C SER A 128 -17.95 9.64 7.42
N ARG A 129 -17.15 10.16 8.35
CA ARG A 129 -17.05 11.60 8.55
C ARG A 129 -16.06 12.19 7.53
N ILE A 130 -15.97 13.51 7.46
CA ILE A 130 -15.18 14.15 6.40
C ILE A 130 -13.68 13.83 6.51
N GLU A 131 -13.12 13.70 7.73
CA GLU A 131 -11.71 13.31 7.90
C GLU A 131 -11.46 11.88 7.39
N ASP A 132 -12.40 10.96 7.60
CA ASP A 132 -12.34 9.59 7.08
C ASP A 132 -12.35 9.60 5.52
N LEU A 133 -13.24 10.39 4.91
CA LEU A 133 -13.35 10.49 3.45
C LEU A 133 -12.12 11.15 2.82
N ARG A 134 -11.58 12.20 3.42
CA ARG A 134 -10.33 12.83 2.96
C ARG A 134 -9.17 11.85 3.00
N LEU A 135 -9.03 11.10 4.10
CA LEU A 135 -8.00 10.08 4.22
C LEU A 135 -8.07 9.03 3.10
N VAL A 136 -9.29 8.57 2.79
CA VAL A 136 -9.52 7.63 1.67
C VAL A 136 -9.22 8.30 0.33
N ALA A 137 -9.69 9.53 0.12
CA ALA A 137 -9.48 10.27 -1.14
C ALA A 137 -8.00 10.51 -1.41
N ASP A 138 -7.26 11.00 -0.40
CA ASP A 138 -5.81 11.20 -0.48
C ASP A 138 -5.09 9.90 -0.78
N PHE A 139 -5.55 8.80 -0.18
CA PHE A 139 -4.98 7.49 -0.49
C PHE A 139 -5.30 7.04 -1.90
N VAL A 140 -6.53 7.15 -2.42
CA VAL A 140 -6.91 6.58 -3.73
C VAL A 140 -6.65 7.51 -4.91
N LYS A 141 -6.26 8.76 -4.66
CA LYS A 141 -5.91 9.74 -5.69
C LYS A 141 -4.82 9.19 -6.62
N GLY A 142 -5.09 9.24 -7.92
CA GLY A 142 -4.18 8.73 -8.96
C GLY A 142 -4.13 7.21 -9.08
N LYS A 143 -5.08 6.49 -8.44
CA LYS A 143 -5.14 5.03 -8.47
C LYS A 143 -6.52 4.56 -8.91
N THR A 144 -6.63 3.27 -9.26
CA THR A 144 -7.89 2.66 -9.72
C THR A 144 -8.17 1.37 -8.98
N ARG A 145 -9.44 1.11 -8.65
CA ARG A 145 -9.84 -0.14 -8.02
C ARG A 145 -9.57 -1.36 -8.90
N ALA A 146 -9.31 -2.51 -8.28
CA ALA A 146 -9.26 -3.79 -8.95
C ALA A 146 -10.60 -4.08 -9.66
N LYS A 147 -10.53 -4.63 -10.88
CA LYS A 147 -11.74 -4.87 -11.72
C LYS A 147 -12.77 -5.76 -11.02
N HIS A 148 -12.29 -6.73 -10.24
CA HIS A 148 -13.11 -7.73 -9.55
C HIS A 148 -13.69 -7.26 -8.22
N THR A 149 -13.31 -6.06 -7.74
CA THR A 149 -13.74 -5.54 -6.44
C THR A 149 -14.75 -4.42 -6.65
N SER A 150 -15.91 -4.50 -6.00
CA SER A 150 -16.88 -3.40 -5.95
C SER A 150 -16.62 -2.55 -4.70
N VAL A 151 -16.48 -1.24 -4.86
CA VAL A 151 -16.25 -0.34 -3.72
C VAL A 151 -17.37 0.67 -3.60
N MET A 152 -17.98 0.75 -2.41
CA MET A 152 -19.01 1.73 -2.08
C MET A 152 -18.52 2.67 -0.98
N ILE A 153 -18.71 3.96 -1.19
CA ILE A 153 -18.49 5.01 -0.19
C ILE A 153 -19.84 5.60 0.21
N VAL A 154 -20.17 5.57 1.50
CA VAL A 154 -21.44 6.07 2.04
C VAL A 154 -21.18 7.15 3.09
N PRO A 155 -21.39 8.44 2.78
CA PRO A 155 -21.19 9.53 3.74
C PRO A 155 -22.11 9.41 4.96
N GLY A 156 -21.65 9.88 6.11
CA GLY A 156 -22.40 9.77 7.36
C GLY A 156 -23.60 10.71 7.48
N SER A 157 -23.63 11.76 6.66
CA SER A 157 -24.72 12.74 6.63
C SER A 157 -24.75 13.50 5.30
N LYS A 158 -25.85 14.20 5.06
CA LYS A 158 -25.99 15.14 3.93
C LYS A 158 -24.96 16.26 3.95
N GLU A 159 -24.54 16.69 5.14
CA GLU A 159 -23.52 17.72 5.29
C GLU A 159 -22.14 17.19 4.89
N VAL A 160 -21.79 15.96 5.27
CA VAL A 160 -20.53 15.33 4.84
C VAL A 160 -20.52 15.07 3.34
N GLU A 161 -21.64 14.62 2.76
CA GLU A 161 -21.78 14.47 1.29
C GLU A 161 -21.56 15.81 0.58
N ARG A 162 -22.27 16.87 1.01
CA ARG A 162 -22.12 18.22 0.46
C ARG A 162 -20.66 18.68 0.54
N GLN A 163 -20.04 18.51 1.70
CA GLN A 163 -18.65 18.91 1.92
C GLN A 163 -17.68 18.09 1.04
N ALA A 164 -17.89 16.79 0.88
CA ALA A 164 -17.07 15.95 0.02
C ALA A 164 -17.15 16.37 -1.46
N ILE A 165 -18.33 16.79 -1.92
CA ILE A 165 -18.54 17.33 -3.27
C ILE A 165 -17.88 18.71 -3.43
N GLU A 166 -18.05 19.60 -2.44
CA GLU A 166 -17.43 20.93 -2.44
C GLU A 166 -15.90 20.87 -2.47
N GLU A 167 -15.32 19.86 -1.80
CA GLU A 167 -13.87 19.60 -1.78
C GLU A 167 -13.39 18.79 -3.00
N GLY A 168 -14.30 18.31 -3.86
CA GLY A 168 -13.99 17.54 -5.05
C GLY A 168 -13.54 16.09 -4.79
N LEU A 169 -13.83 15.55 -3.60
CA LEU A 169 -13.50 14.18 -3.22
C LEU A 169 -14.34 13.17 -4.02
N ASP A 170 -15.58 13.53 -4.35
CA ASP A 170 -16.48 12.78 -5.23
C ASP A 170 -15.80 12.40 -6.56
N LYS A 171 -15.11 13.35 -7.18
CA LYS A 171 -14.39 13.15 -8.45
C LYS A 171 -13.14 12.29 -8.28
N VAL A 172 -12.51 12.31 -7.10
CA VAL A 172 -11.36 11.44 -6.79
C VAL A 172 -11.85 10.00 -6.66
N PHE A 173 -12.96 9.79 -5.95
CA PHE A 173 -13.59 8.48 -5.82
C PHE A 173 -14.05 7.93 -7.16
N GLU A 174 -14.75 8.75 -7.96
CA GLU A 174 -15.21 8.36 -9.29
C GLU A 174 -14.05 7.91 -10.19
N ARG A 175 -12.95 8.69 -10.24
CA ARG A 175 -11.74 8.33 -11.00
C ARG A 175 -11.09 7.05 -10.51
N ALA A 176 -11.13 6.79 -9.20
CA ALA A 176 -10.66 5.53 -8.65
C ALA A 176 -11.62 4.36 -8.87
N GLY A 177 -12.82 4.60 -9.41
CA GLY A 177 -13.88 3.60 -9.58
C GLY A 177 -14.64 3.28 -8.30
N PHE A 178 -14.51 4.12 -7.26
CA PHE A 178 -15.21 4.01 -5.98
C PHE A 178 -16.55 4.73 -6.10
N GLU A 179 -17.64 4.02 -5.82
CA GLU A 179 -18.98 4.56 -5.99
C GLU A 179 -19.42 5.37 -4.76
N LEU A 180 -19.54 6.69 -4.91
CA LEU A 180 -20.13 7.54 -3.88
C LEU A 180 -21.65 7.41 -3.87
N ARG A 181 -22.20 6.86 -2.79
CA ARG A 181 -23.63 6.66 -2.57
C ARG A 181 -24.25 7.79 -1.72
N GLN A 182 -25.57 7.78 -1.67
CA GLN A 182 -26.34 8.67 -0.81
C GLN A 182 -26.14 8.33 0.69
N PRO A 183 -26.14 9.32 1.59
CA PRO A 183 -26.01 9.10 3.04
C PRO A 183 -27.07 8.16 3.59
N GLY A 184 -26.66 7.15 4.36
CA GLY A 184 -27.55 6.18 4.98
C GLY A 184 -26.84 4.99 5.63
N CYS A 185 -27.60 4.06 6.21
CA CYS A 185 -27.04 2.85 6.81
C CYS A 185 -26.45 1.89 5.77
N SER A 186 -27.04 1.79 4.57
CA SER A 186 -26.53 0.97 3.47
C SER A 186 -26.13 -0.46 3.91
N ALA A 187 -25.01 -0.98 3.41
CA ALA A 187 -24.49 -2.30 3.71
C ALA A 187 -24.18 -2.50 5.21
N CYS A 188 -24.04 -1.46 6.03
CA CYS A 188 -23.84 -1.60 7.48
C CYS A 188 -25.02 -2.32 8.17
N LEU A 189 -26.22 -2.18 7.61
CA LEU A 189 -27.43 -2.83 8.10
C LEU A 189 -27.96 -3.88 7.10
N GLY A 190 -27.61 -3.77 5.81
CA GLY A 190 -27.96 -4.77 4.79
C GLY A 190 -29.47 -4.92 4.55
N MET A 191 -30.27 -3.91 4.91
CA MET A 191 -31.74 -3.91 4.73
C MET A 191 -32.18 -3.38 3.37
N ASN A 192 -31.27 -2.82 2.58
CA ASN A 192 -31.49 -2.32 1.23
C ASN A 192 -30.85 -3.25 0.17
N GLU A 193 -30.72 -2.76 -1.07
CA GLU A 193 -30.09 -3.53 -2.16
C GLU A 193 -28.56 -3.62 -2.06
N ASP A 194 -27.92 -2.88 -1.15
CA ASP A 194 -26.47 -2.90 -0.91
C ASP A 194 -26.01 -4.15 -0.13
N LYS A 195 -26.65 -5.30 -0.38
CA LYS A 195 -26.30 -6.58 0.26
C LYS A 195 -25.07 -7.17 -0.39
N VAL A 196 -24.15 -7.62 0.44
CA VAL A 196 -23.00 -8.42 0.02
C VAL A 196 -23.50 -9.84 -0.33
N PRO A 197 -23.14 -10.38 -1.51
CA PRO A 197 -23.50 -11.73 -1.92
C PRO A 197 -23.00 -12.81 -0.97
N SER A 198 -23.71 -13.93 -0.93
CA SER A 198 -23.34 -15.09 -0.10
C SER A 198 -21.97 -15.64 -0.51
N GLY A 199 -21.10 -15.88 0.47
CA GLY A 199 -19.75 -16.43 0.28
C GLY A 199 -18.69 -15.41 -0.14
N ALA A 200 -19.08 -14.19 -0.55
CA ALA A 200 -18.15 -13.13 -0.93
C ALA A 200 -17.53 -12.47 0.32
N TYR A 201 -16.26 -12.06 0.19
CA TYR A 201 -15.59 -11.28 1.23
C TYR A 201 -15.88 -9.80 1.07
N CYS A 202 -16.24 -9.17 2.19
CA CYS A 202 -16.42 -7.73 2.28
C CYS A 202 -15.49 -7.15 3.34
N VAL A 203 -14.60 -6.24 2.95
CA VAL A 203 -13.87 -5.42 3.92
C VAL A 203 -14.68 -4.16 4.18
N SER A 204 -15.14 -4.02 5.43
CA SER A 204 -16.16 -3.05 5.83
C SER A 204 -15.65 -2.14 6.94
N THR A 205 -15.95 -0.86 6.85
CA THR A 205 -15.69 0.12 7.93
C THR A 205 -16.90 0.30 8.86
N SER A 206 -17.80 -0.68 8.91
CA SER A 206 -18.87 -0.73 9.91
C SER A 206 -18.32 -1.15 11.28
N ASN A 207 -19.15 -1.06 12.31
CA ASN A 207 -18.80 -1.55 13.65
C ASN A 207 -19.25 -3.00 13.93
N ARG A 208 -19.98 -3.65 13.02
CA ARG A 208 -20.59 -4.98 13.24
C ARG A 208 -20.48 -5.86 12.01
N ASN A 209 -20.02 -7.10 12.25
CA ASN A 209 -19.90 -8.17 11.27
C ASN A 209 -20.57 -9.48 11.71
N PHE A 210 -21.64 -9.38 12.50
CA PHE A 210 -22.48 -10.54 12.83
C PHE A 210 -22.97 -11.26 11.58
N GLU A 211 -23.16 -12.57 11.69
CA GLU A 211 -23.64 -13.40 10.57
C GLU A 211 -24.93 -12.82 9.97
N GLY A 212 -24.93 -12.63 8.64
CA GLY A 212 -26.09 -12.10 7.93
C GLY A 212 -26.22 -10.57 7.96
N ARG A 213 -25.39 -9.84 8.72
CA ARG A 213 -25.54 -8.40 8.95
C ARG A 213 -25.46 -7.55 7.68
N GLN A 214 -24.51 -7.86 6.78
CA GLN A 214 -24.38 -7.17 5.48
C GLN A 214 -25.03 -7.94 4.32
N GLY A 215 -25.69 -9.07 4.61
CA GLY A 215 -26.21 -9.99 3.61
C GLY A 215 -26.12 -11.44 4.09
N PRO A 216 -27.11 -12.31 3.78
CA PRO A 216 -27.06 -13.72 4.17
C PRO A 216 -25.83 -14.46 3.62
N GLY A 217 -24.95 -14.90 4.53
CA GLY A 217 -23.70 -15.62 4.20
C GLY A 217 -22.56 -14.72 3.73
N ALA A 218 -22.67 -13.39 3.85
CA ALA A 218 -21.60 -12.46 3.56
C ALA A 218 -20.45 -12.60 4.59
N ARG A 219 -19.20 -12.67 4.12
CA ARG A 219 -18.02 -12.81 4.98
C ARG A 219 -17.41 -11.45 5.24
N THR A 220 -17.86 -10.81 6.32
CA THR A 220 -17.51 -9.41 6.62
C THR A 220 -16.30 -9.31 7.54
N ILE A 221 -15.27 -8.62 7.08
CA ILE A 221 -14.05 -8.25 7.80
C ILE A 221 -14.15 -6.77 8.15
N LEU A 222 -14.11 -6.44 9.44
CA LEU A 222 -14.10 -5.04 9.88
C LEU A 222 -12.68 -4.49 9.78
N ALA A 223 -12.53 -3.27 9.26
CA ALA A 223 -11.24 -2.60 9.13
C ALA A 223 -11.38 -1.07 9.15
N SER A 224 -10.26 -0.36 9.24
CA SER A 224 -10.23 1.10 9.08
C SER A 224 -10.54 1.53 7.65
N PRO A 225 -10.98 2.78 7.40
CA PRO A 225 -11.19 3.31 6.04
C PRO A 225 -9.98 3.17 5.13
N LEU A 226 -8.79 3.46 5.65
CA LEU A 226 -7.56 3.38 4.88
C LEU A 226 -7.23 1.93 4.52
N THR A 227 -7.39 1.00 5.46
CA THR A 227 -7.19 -0.44 5.21
C THR A 227 -8.19 -0.95 4.17
N ALA A 228 -9.47 -0.59 4.31
CA ALA A 228 -10.52 -0.97 3.37
C ALA A 228 -10.27 -0.42 1.96
N ALA A 229 -9.86 0.85 1.85
CA ALA A 229 -9.46 1.44 0.58
C ALA A 229 -8.23 0.73 0.01
N ALA A 230 -7.22 0.43 0.83
CA ALA A 230 -6.00 -0.24 0.40
C ALA A 230 -6.23 -1.67 -0.12
N THR A 231 -7.25 -2.38 0.38
CA THR A 231 -7.60 -3.71 -0.14
C THR A 231 -8.17 -3.69 -1.55
N ALA A 232 -8.48 -2.51 -2.11
CA ALA A 232 -9.21 -2.39 -3.36
C ALA A 232 -8.38 -1.97 -4.58
N VAL A 233 -7.07 -1.70 -4.50
CA VAL A 233 -6.36 -0.85 -5.52
C VAL A 233 -5.08 -1.48 -6.10
N GLU A 234 -4.78 -1.25 -7.40
CA GLU A 234 -3.70 -1.92 -8.19
C GLU A 234 -2.80 -0.99 -9.10
N VAL A 235 -1.76 -1.52 -9.84
CA VAL A 235 -0.30 -1.15 -9.86
C VAL A 235 0.74 -1.35 -11.04
N PRO A 236 0.69 -0.82 -12.31
CA PRO A 236 1.76 -0.77 -13.44
C PRO A 236 2.64 0.53 -13.85
N LEU A 237 3.89 0.45 -14.43
CA LEU A 237 4.69 1.58 -15.07
C LEU A 237 4.84 1.50 -16.62
N PRO A 238 3.83 1.87 -17.42
CA PRO A 238 3.84 1.69 -18.87
C PRO A 238 4.39 2.90 -19.65
N ILE A 239 5.69 3.25 -19.51
CA ILE A 239 6.34 4.36 -20.25
C ILE A 239 7.53 3.83 -21.08
N GLU A 240 7.64 4.25 -22.35
CA GLU A 240 8.72 3.90 -23.29
C GLU A 240 9.78 5.01 -23.43
N ASN A 241 10.95 4.66 -23.99
CA ASN A 241 12.08 5.56 -24.28
C ASN A 241 12.61 6.30 -23.05
N ILE A 242 12.75 5.56 -21.96
CA ILE A 242 13.28 6.09 -20.71
C ILE A 242 14.79 6.26 -20.85
N ASP A 243 15.25 7.51 -20.90
CA ASP A 243 16.68 7.84 -21.03
C ASP A 243 17.39 8.01 -19.67
N THR A 244 18.72 7.99 -19.65
CA THR A 244 19.49 8.08 -18.40
C THR A 244 19.41 9.44 -17.70
N ASP A 245 19.08 10.53 -18.39
CA ASP A 245 18.79 11.84 -17.80
C ASP A 245 17.44 11.84 -17.08
N GLN A 246 16.46 11.08 -17.59
CA GLN A 246 15.16 10.88 -16.93
C GLN A 246 15.30 9.98 -15.71
N ILE A 247 16.10 8.90 -15.79
CA ILE A 247 16.40 8.03 -14.65
C ILE A 247 17.11 8.82 -13.55
N ILE A 248 18.12 9.62 -13.90
CA ILE A 248 18.77 10.54 -12.97
C ILE A 248 19.26 11.82 -13.66
N PRO A 249 18.65 12.98 -13.36
CA PRO A 249 19.03 14.23 -14.01
C PRO A 249 20.48 14.64 -13.74
N ALA A 250 21.17 15.11 -14.79
CA ALA A 250 22.60 15.44 -14.76
C ALA A 250 23.03 16.36 -13.60
N ARG A 251 22.13 17.26 -13.18
CA ARG A 251 22.38 18.23 -12.09
C ARG A 251 22.70 17.59 -10.75
N PHE A 252 22.33 16.33 -10.54
CA PHE A 252 22.59 15.57 -9.32
C PHE A 252 23.92 14.79 -9.34
N LEU A 253 24.64 14.80 -10.46
CA LEU A 253 25.87 14.01 -10.66
C LEU A 253 27.14 14.72 -10.15
N LYS A 254 27.02 15.48 -9.05
CA LYS A 254 28.15 16.21 -8.44
C LYS A 254 28.82 15.44 -7.30
N SER A 255 28.22 14.32 -6.88
CA SER A 255 28.76 13.47 -5.82
C SER A 255 29.69 12.41 -6.39
N ILE A 256 30.77 12.12 -5.68
CA ILE A 256 31.70 11.00 -5.96
C ILE A 256 31.39 9.76 -5.11
N THR A 257 30.43 9.86 -4.17
CA THR A 257 30.01 8.75 -3.32
C THR A 257 28.69 8.17 -3.82
N ARG A 258 28.55 6.84 -3.74
CA ARG A 258 27.37 6.11 -4.24
C ARG A 258 26.10 6.41 -3.43
N GLU A 259 26.20 6.89 -2.21
CA GLU A 259 25.04 7.05 -1.31
C GLU A 259 24.06 8.16 -1.72
N GLY A 260 22.77 7.87 -1.57
CA GLY A 260 21.69 8.88 -1.65
C GLY A 260 21.17 9.14 -3.07
N PHE A 261 21.70 8.47 -4.09
CA PHE A 261 21.24 8.63 -5.47
C PHE A 261 19.80 8.13 -5.69
N GLY A 262 19.33 7.16 -4.91
CA GLY A 262 17.93 6.70 -4.94
C GLY A 262 16.90 7.82 -4.68
N ASN A 263 17.22 8.82 -3.85
CA ASN A 263 16.34 9.96 -3.60
C ASN A 263 16.13 10.84 -4.85
N ASN A 264 17.03 10.72 -5.83
CA ASN A 264 17.04 11.46 -7.08
C ASN A 264 16.62 10.60 -8.28
N LEU A 265 16.33 9.31 -8.07
CA LEU A 265 15.79 8.43 -9.11
C LEU A 265 14.49 9.03 -9.65
N PHE A 266 14.39 9.22 -10.97
CA PHE A 266 13.26 9.83 -11.67
C PHE A 266 12.81 11.18 -11.10
N ARG A 267 13.76 12.00 -10.57
CA ARG A 267 13.42 13.22 -9.82
C ARG A 267 12.46 14.16 -10.56
N ASP A 268 12.68 14.39 -11.86
CA ASP A 268 11.86 15.31 -12.66
C ASP A 268 10.46 14.77 -12.96
N TRP A 269 10.24 13.47 -12.82
CA TRP A 269 8.93 12.85 -12.95
C TRP A 269 8.25 12.64 -11.60
N ARG A 270 9.05 12.43 -10.54
CA ARG A 270 8.57 12.27 -9.19
C ARG A 270 8.24 13.58 -8.51
N PHE A 271 8.81 14.71 -8.91
CA PHE A 271 8.62 15.96 -8.20
C PHE A 271 8.38 17.12 -9.18
N ASP A 272 7.52 18.05 -8.79
CA ASP A 272 7.35 19.32 -9.51
C ASP A 272 8.53 20.28 -9.21
N LYS A 273 8.49 21.48 -9.81
CA LYS A 273 9.53 22.51 -9.61
C LYS A 273 9.62 23.03 -8.17
N ASN A 274 8.59 22.82 -7.36
CA ASN A 274 8.50 23.23 -5.96
C ASN A 274 8.80 22.06 -5.02
N GLU A 275 9.33 20.95 -5.53
CA GLU A 275 9.62 19.71 -4.81
C GLU A 275 8.39 18.98 -4.23
N ASN A 276 7.19 19.27 -4.72
CA ASN A 276 6.02 18.48 -4.35
C ASN A 276 6.00 17.17 -5.14
N PRO A 277 5.69 16.02 -4.51
CA PRO A 277 5.61 14.76 -5.21
C PRO A 277 4.48 14.79 -6.26
N GLN A 278 4.80 14.37 -7.48
CA GLN A 278 3.84 14.18 -8.56
C GLN A 278 3.04 12.90 -8.28
N PRO A 279 1.74 12.99 -7.94
CA PRO A 279 0.97 11.86 -7.45
C PRO A 279 0.67 10.82 -8.54
N ASP A 280 0.67 11.24 -9.81
CA ASP A 280 0.37 10.39 -10.95
C ASP A 280 1.58 9.57 -11.41
N PHE A 281 2.79 9.86 -10.89
CA PHE A 281 3.98 9.09 -11.24
C PHE A 281 4.11 7.83 -10.39
N VAL A 282 4.36 6.72 -11.07
CA VAL A 282 4.32 5.36 -10.55
C VAL A 282 5.11 5.16 -9.25
N LEU A 283 6.32 5.73 -9.14
CA LEU A 283 7.20 5.46 -7.99
C LEU A 283 6.83 6.29 -6.76
N ASN A 284 5.95 7.28 -6.92
CA ASN A 284 5.33 7.97 -5.80
C ASN A 284 4.00 7.34 -5.38
N ASN A 285 3.47 6.45 -6.22
CA ASN A 285 2.25 5.73 -5.89
C ASN A 285 2.60 4.55 -4.97
N PRO A 286 2.17 4.59 -3.70
CA PRO A 286 2.65 3.68 -2.66
C PRO A 286 2.15 2.25 -2.82
N ILE A 287 1.30 1.96 -3.80
CA ILE A 287 0.84 0.60 -4.01
C ILE A 287 1.91 -0.20 -4.80
N TYR A 288 2.70 0.47 -5.65
CA TYR A 288 3.83 -0.16 -6.32
C TYR A 288 4.94 -0.41 -5.31
N LYS A 289 5.20 -1.66 -4.97
CA LYS A 289 6.32 -2.02 -4.12
C LYS A 289 6.96 -3.29 -4.66
N GLY A 290 8.28 -3.30 -4.68
CA GLY A 290 9.01 -4.45 -5.14
C GLY A 290 10.46 -4.14 -5.43
N LYS A 291 11.20 -5.19 -5.79
CA LYS A 291 12.59 -5.09 -6.23
C LYS A 291 12.72 -5.22 -7.75
N ILE A 292 11.61 -5.29 -8.47
CA ILE A 292 11.55 -5.45 -9.91
C ILE A 292 10.92 -4.18 -10.48
N LEU A 293 11.64 -3.50 -11.37
CA LEU A 293 11.10 -2.42 -12.19
C LEU A 293 10.72 -3.00 -13.55
N VAL A 294 9.48 -2.82 -13.99
CA VAL A 294 9.07 -3.16 -15.37
C VAL A 294 8.86 -1.86 -16.12
N ALA A 295 9.53 -1.72 -17.27
CA ALA A 295 9.53 -0.50 -18.07
C ALA A 295 9.29 -0.82 -19.54
N GLY A 296 8.76 0.17 -20.28
CA GLY A 296 8.53 0.07 -21.72
C GLY A 296 9.83 -0.06 -22.51
N LYS A 297 9.71 -0.07 -23.84
CA LYS A 297 10.83 -0.26 -24.76
C LYS A 297 11.93 0.80 -24.61
N ASN A 298 13.15 0.41 -24.94
CA ASN A 298 14.30 1.31 -25.09
C ASN A 298 14.75 1.99 -23.77
N PHE A 299 14.90 1.18 -22.73
CA PHE A 299 15.27 1.63 -21.40
C PHE A 299 16.78 1.90 -21.27
N GLY A 300 17.13 2.99 -20.58
CA GLY A 300 18.51 3.38 -20.32
C GLY A 300 19.24 3.93 -21.55
N CYS A 301 18.50 4.41 -22.54
CA CYS A 301 19.08 5.04 -23.72
C CYS A 301 19.74 6.40 -23.40
N GLY A 302 20.54 6.90 -24.35
CA GLY A 302 21.20 8.20 -24.22
C GLY A 302 22.59 8.11 -23.60
N SER A 303 22.87 8.98 -22.62
CA SER A 303 24.22 9.18 -22.08
C SER A 303 24.78 7.96 -21.35
N SER A 304 26.08 7.71 -21.50
CA SER A 304 26.84 6.69 -20.76
C SER A 304 26.99 7.05 -19.28
N ARG A 305 25.94 6.81 -18.47
CA ARG A 305 25.91 7.19 -17.05
C ARG A 305 25.71 5.97 -16.16
N GLU A 306 26.78 5.61 -15.47
CA GLU A 306 26.74 4.54 -14.48
C GLU A 306 25.83 4.87 -13.28
N HIS A 307 25.76 6.16 -12.91
CA HIS A 307 24.87 6.70 -11.88
C HIS A 307 23.39 6.32 -12.07
N ALA A 308 22.93 6.06 -13.30
CA ALA A 308 21.56 5.62 -13.55
C ALA A 308 21.32 4.22 -12.95
N ALA A 309 22.30 3.31 -13.06
CA ALA A 309 22.26 2.01 -12.41
C ALA A 309 22.35 2.14 -10.88
N TRP A 310 23.20 3.05 -10.37
CA TRP A 310 23.28 3.32 -8.94
C TRP A 310 21.96 3.83 -8.37
N ALA A 311 21.31 4.80 -9.02
CA ALA A 311 20.05 5.37 -8.56
C ALA A 311 18.96 4.30 -8.46
N LEU A 312 18.87 3.38 -9.44
CA LEU A 312 17.93 2.27 -9.42
C LEU A 312 18.23 1.28 -8.28
N HIS A 313 19.50 0.89 -8.15
CA HIS A 313 19.93 -0.04 -7.12
C HIS A 313 19.72 0.51 -5.69
N ASP A 314 20.09 1.77 -5.47
CA ASP A 314 19.97 2.49 -4.19
C ASP A 314 18.52 2.76 -3.81
N TYR A 315 17.66 3.00 -4.80
CA TYR A 315 16.21 3.09 -4.55
C TYR A 315 15.63 1.76 -4.03
N GLY A 316 16.30 0.65 -4.30
CA GLY A 316 15.92 -0.68 -3.81
C GLY A 316 15.60 -1.70 -4.92
N PHE A 317 15.69 -1.31 -6.19
CA PHE A 317 15.52 -2.26 -7.29
C PHE A 317 16.73 -3.20 -7.40
N ARG A 318 16.47 -4.44 -7.82
CA ARG A 318 17.46 -5.48 -8.10
C ARG A 318 17.33 -6.01 -9.53
N ILE A 319 16.17 -5.82 -10.14
CA ILE A 319 15.86 -6.30 -11.48
C ILE A 319 15.17 -5.18 -12.26
N VAL A 320 15.51 -5.04 -13.53
CA VAL A 320 14.75 -4.23 -14.49
C VAL A 320 14.33 -5.11 -15.66
N ILE A 321 13.05 -5.12 -16.00
CA ILE A 321 12.50 -5.84 -17.15
C ILE A 321 12.07 -4.83 -18.21
N SER A 322 12.52 -5.02 -19.44
CA SER A 322 12.11 -4.22 -20.60
C SER A 322 12.24 -5.05 -21.87
N SER A 323 11.62 -4.60 -22.96
CA SER A 323 11.78 -5.22 -24.27
C SER A 323 13.10 -4.89 -24.96
N PHE A 324 13.78 -3.83 -24.50
CA PHE A 324 15.09 -3.45 -25.02
C PHE A 324 15.86 -2.57 -24.03
N PHE A 325 17.16 -2.84 -23.88
CA PHE A 325 18.10 -2.01 -23.13
C PHE A 325 19.18 -1.47 -24.03
N ALA A 326 19.61 -0.22 -23.82
CA ALA A 326 20.83 0.28 -24.44
C ALA A 326 22.06 -0.45 -23.88
N ASP A 327 23.01 -0.81 -24.74
CA ASP A 327 24.15 -1.68 -24.41
C ASP A 327 24.99 -1.14 -23.24
N ILE A 328 25.26 0.16 -23.25
CA ILE A 328 26.06 0.82 -22.21
C ILE A 328 25.35 0.75 -20.85
N PHE A 329 24.04 1.04 -20.82
CA PHE A 329 23.28 0.94 -19.59
C PHE A 329 23.21 -0.51 -19.09
N LYS A 330 23.02 -1.49 -19.99
CA LYS A 330 23.00 -2.92 -19.65
C LYS A 330 24.30 -3.35 -18.97
N GLY A 331 25.46 -2.93 -19.50
CA GLY A 331 26.77 -3.17 -18.88
C GLY A 331 26.89 -2.54 -17.49
N ASN A 332 26.54 -1.26 -17.37
CA ASN A 332 26.57 -0.55 -16.09
C ASN A 332 25.65 -1.18 -15.04
N ALA A 333 24.46 -1.65 -15.43
CA ALA A 333 23.53 -2.32 -14.54
C ALA A 333 24.15 -3.59 -13.94
N LEU A 334 24.70 -4.46 -14.80
CA LEU A 334 25.32 -5.71 -14.39
C LEU A 334 26.55 -5.49 -13.48
N ASN A 335 27.40 -4.52 -13.80
CA ASN A 335 28.55 -4.15 -12.96
C ASN A 335 28.14 -3.67 -11.56
N ASN A 336 26.89 -3.23 -11.39
CA ASN A 336 26.39 -2.64 -10.16
C ASN A 336 25.36 -3.50 -9.42
N GLY A 337 25.27 -4.79 -9.78
CA GLY A 337 24.37 -5.75 -9.12
C GLY A 337 22.89 -5.54 -9.44
N LEU A 338 22.58 -4.86 -10.55
CA LEU A 338 21.23 -4.69 -11.08
C LEU A 338 21.08 -5.61 -12.29
N LEU A 339 20.09 -6.52 -12.28
CA LEU A 339 19.88 -7.49 -13.36
C LEU A 339 18.89 -6.96 -14.41
N PRO A 340 19.34 -6.59 -15.63
CA PRO A 340 18.46 -6.30 -16.75
C PRO A 340 17.99 -7.59 -17.43
N ILE A 341 16.67 -7.83 -17.45
CA ILE A 341 16.05 -8.97 -18.16
C ILE A 341 15.36 -8.45 -19.41
N THR A 342 15.85 -8.86 -20.57
CA THR A 342 15.24 -8.52 -21.86
C THR A 342 14.18 -9.54 -22.23
N VAL A 343 12.97 -9.10 -22.55
CA VAL A 343 11.86 -9.96 -22.97
C VAL A 343 11.30 -9.51 -24.34
N SER A 344 10.51 -10.35 -25.00
CA SER A 344 9.79 -9.88 -26.21
C SER A 344 8.73 -8.84 -25.85
N GLU A 345 8.36 -7.95 -26.78
CA GLU A 345 7.28 -6.96 -26.56
C GLU A 345 5.96 -7.64 -26.13
N LYS A 346 5.60 -8.75 -26.77
CA LYS A 346 4.41 -9.54 -26.39
C LYS A 346 4.45 -10.01 -24.93
N VAL A 347 5.63 -10.43 -24.46
CA VAL A 347 5.82 -10.85 -23.07
C VAL A 347 5.79 -9.65 -22.14
N LEU A 348 6.39 -8.53 -22.55
CA LEU A 348 6.36 -7.31 -21.76
C LEU A 348 4.91 -6.83 -21.54
N ASP A 349 4.07 -6.87 -22.57
CA ASP A 349 2.64 -6.56 -22.47
C ASP A 349 1.93 -7.51 -21.50
N GLN A 350 2.25 -8.81 -21.55
CA GLN A 350 1.72 -9.79 -20.59
C GLN A 350 2.15 -9.47 -19.16
N ILE A 351 3.41 -9.09 -18.93
CA ILE A 351 3.91 -8.71 -17.62
C ILE A 351 3.22 -7.45 -17.13
N PHE A 352 3.04 -6.44 -17.99
CA PHE A 352 2.27 -5.24 -17.64
C PHE A 352 0.83 -5.58 -17.30
N GLN A 353 0.19 -6.45 -18.08
CA GLN A 353 -1.16 -6.94 -17.80
C GLN A 353 -1.24 -7.69 -16.47
N CYS A 354 -0.27 -8.56 -16.15
CA CYS A 354 -0.23 -9.24 -14.85
C CYS A 354 -0.08 -8.26 -13.70
N ILE A 355 0.75 -7.22 -13.85
CA ILE A 355 0.97 -6.18 -12.84
C ILE A 355 -0.26 -5.26 -12.70
N GLU A 356 -0.97 -5.01 -13.80
CA GLU A 356 -2.26 -4.31 -13.85
C GLU A 356 -3.38 -5.09 -13.15
N GLU A 357 -3.37 -6.42 -13.27
CA GLU A 357 -4.36 -7.33 -12.70
C GLU A 357 -4.06 -7.75 -11.25
N ASP A 358 -2.78 -7.76 -10.85
CA ASP A 358 -2.30 -7.97 -9.49
C ASP A 358 -0.93 -7.26 -9.31
N PRO A 359 -0.85 -6.15 -8.57
CA PRO A 359 0.42 -5.47 -8.32
C PRO A 359 1.38 -6.21 -7.42
N ASN A 360 0.83 -7.11 -6.62
CA ASN A 360 1.59 -7.97 -5.75
C ASN A 360 1.95 -9.27 -6.47
N HIS A 361 1.64 -9.36 -7.78
CA HIS A 361 1.95 -10.51 -8.61
C HIS A 361 3.42 -10.85 -8.49
N ARG A 362 3.67 -12.10 -8.10
CA ARG A 362 5.02 -12.57 -7.78
C ARG A 362 5.66 -13.15 -9.02
N PHE A 363 6.62 -12.43 -9.56
CA PHE A 363 7.56 -12.97 -10.53
C PHE A 363 8.67 -13.73 -9.80
N ILE A 364 8.97 -14.95 -10.25
CA ILE A 364 10.10 -15.72 -9.74
C ILE A 364 11.22 -15.60 -10.77
N ILE A 365 12.36 -15.06 -10.35
CA ILE A 365 13.57 -15.00 -11.16
C ILE A 365 14.57 -15.97 -10.55
N ASP A 366 14.94 -16.96 -11.34
CA ASP A 366 16.04 -17.87 -11.04
C ASP A 366 17.23 -17.48 -11.92
N VAL A 367 18.30 -17.01 -11.30
CA VAL A 367 19.52 -16.57 -12.00
C VAL A 367 20.38 -17.75 -12.43
N GLU A 368 20.32 -18.87 -11.70
CA GLU A 368 21.11 -20.06 -11.98
C GLU A 368 20.57 -20.80 -13.21
N THR A 369 19.24 -20.96 -13.27
CA THR A 369 18.56 -21.52 -14.45
C THR A 369 18.16 -20.47 -15.48
N GLN A 370 18.45 -19.19 -15.20
CA GLN A 370 18.16 -18.02 -16.02
C GLN A 370 16.69 -17.98 -16.51
N THR A 371 15.76 -18.18 -15.59
CA THR A 371 14.33 -18.29 -15.87
C THR A 371 13.54 -17.20 -15.14
N LEU A 372 12.66 -16.51 -15.88
CA LEU A 372 11.62 -15.63 -15.37
C LEU A 372 10.27 -16.36 -15.44
N THR A 373 9.71 -16.71 -14.30
CA THR A 373 8.38 -17.31 -14.19
C THR A 373 7.36 -16.23 -13.93
N ILE A 374 6.40 -16.11 -14.84
CA ILE A 374 5.28 -15.17 -14.77
C ILE A 374 4.10 -15.85 -14.09
N ASP A 375 3.75 -17.08 -14.46
CA ASP A 375 2.70 -17.86 -13.80
C ASP A 375 3.03 -19.37 -13.84
N SER A 376 2.16 -20.22 -13.28
CA SER A 376 2.38 -21.68 -13.23
C SER A 376 2.50 -22.37 -14.59
N SER A 377 2.16 -21.68 -15.69
CA SER A 377 2.20 -22.16 -17.07
C SER A 377 3.18 -21.39 -17.98
N ASN A 378 3.68 -20.23 -17.55
CA ASN A 378 4.50 -19.33 -18.36
C ASN A 378 5.83 -19.04 -17.68
N ALA A 379 6.88 -19.70 -18.18
CA ALA A 379 8.28 -19.47 -17.81
C ALA A 379 9.09 -19.09 -19.05
N ILE A 380 9.96 -18.11 -18.90
CA ILE A 380 10.70 -17.49 -20.00
C ILE A 380 12.18 -17.52 -19.68
N HIS A 381 12.98 -18.01 -20.62
CA HIS A 381 14.42 -18.00 -20.49
C HIS A 381 14.98 -16.61 -20.84
N PHE A 382 15.95 -16.14 -20.07
CA PHE A 382 16.73 -14.94 -20.38
C PHE A 382 18.21 -15.26 -20.46
N GLU A 383 18.97 -14.51 -21.25
CA GLU A 383 20.40 -14.75 -21.41
C GLU A 383 21.23 -13.84 -20.49
N LEU A 384 22.18 -14.46 -19.78
CA LEU A 384 23.17 -13.80 -18.96
C LEU A 384 24.53 -14.47 -19.23
N ASP A 385 25.55 -13.66 -19.45
CA ASP A 385 26.92 -14.13 -19.60
C ASP A 385 27.39 -14.87 -18.34
N GLU A 386 28.15 -15.96 -18.49
CA GLU A 386 28.57 -16.83 -17.38
C GLU A 386 29.34 -16.07 -16.29
N TYR A 387 30.21 -15.14 -16.68
CA TYR A 387 30.97 -14.34 -15.73
C TYR A 387 30.05 -13.41 -14.94
N LYS A 388 29.11 -12.72 -15.61
CA LYS A 388 28.14 -11.85 -14.92
C LYS A 388 27.11 -12.64 -14.10
N LYS A 389 26.75 -13.86 -14.51
CA LYS A 389 25.93 -14.80 -13.74
C LYS A 389 26.62 -15.19 -12.45
N GLU A 390 27.90 -15.57 -12.53
CA GLU A 390 28.69 -15.93 -11.35
C GLU A 390 28.82 -14.73 -10.38
N CYS A 391 29.06 -13.52 -10.91
CA CYS A 391 29.12 -12.31 -10.11
C CYS A 391 27.80 -12.03 -9.36
N LEU A 392 26.67 -12.14 -10.05
CA LEU A 392 25.34 -11.90 -9.44
C LEU A 392 24.97 -12.96 -8.40
N ILE A 393 25.29 -14.24 -8.62
CA ILE A 393 25.00 -15.33 -7.67
C ILE A 393 25.84 -15.18 -6.40
N LYS A 394 27.12 -14.85 -6.55
CA LYS A 394 28.08 -14.79 -5.42
C LYS A 394 28.19 -13.41 -4.78
N GLY A 395 27.57 -12.39 -5.38
CA GLY A 395 27.67 -11.00 -4.95
C GLY A 395 29.06 -10.41 -5.17
N TYR A 396 29.79 -10.88 -6.18
CA TYR A 396 31.13 -10.40 -6.50
C TYR A 396 31.06 -9.11 -7.32
N ASP A 397 31.97 -8.19 -7.03
CA ASP A 397 32.40 -7.21 -8.01
C ASP A 397 33.49 -7.78 -8.94
N ASP A 398 33.95 -6.97 -9.89
CA ASP A 398 34.95 -7.39 -10.86
C ASP A 398 36.28 -7.80 -10.19
N ILE A 399 36.65 -7.17 -9.07
CA ILE A 399 37.86 -7.47 -8.31
C ILE A 399 37.68 -8.80 -7.56
N ASP A 400 36.56 -8.97 -6.88
CA ASP A 400 36.23 -10.20 -6.16
C ASP A 400 36.22 -11.41 -7.09
N TYR A 401 35.66 -11.26 -8.30
CA TYR A 401 35.69 -12.31 -9.30
C TYR A 401 37.12 -12.68 -9.69
N LEU A 402 37.96 -11.68 -10.01
CA LEU A 402 39.37 -11.92 -10.38
C LEU A 402 40.13 -12.60 -9.24
N LEU A 403 39.89 -12.20 -7.99
CA LEU A 403 40.46 -12.85 -6.82
C LEU A 403 39.98 -14.29 -6.67
N SER A 404 38.72 -14.59 -6.99
CA SER A 404 38.14 -15.93 -6.91
C SER A 404 38.75 -16.91 -7.93
N ILE A 405 39.23 -16.41 -9.07
CA ILE A 405 39.90 -17.21 -10.11
C ILE A 405 41.43 -17.04 -10.11
N LYS A 406 42.00 -16.43 -9.07
CA LYS A 406 43.43 -16.09 -9.00
C LYS A 406 44.36 -17.26 -9.33
N SER A 407 44.09 -18.46 -8.80
CA SER A 407 44.91 -19.64 -9.10
C SER A 407 44.89 -20.03 -10.59
N LYS A 408 43.73 -19.90 -11.26
CA LYS A 408 43.61 -20.15 -12.70
C LYS A 408 44.37 -19.11 -13.52
N ILE A 409 44.39 -17.84 -13.06
CA ILE A 409 45.18 -16.77 -13.68
C ILE A 409 46.67 -17.09 -13.54
N GLU A 410 47.14 -17.44 -12.34
CA GLU A 410 48.54 -17.81 -12.08
C GLU A 410 48.96 -19.05 -12.90
N ASP A 411 48.10 -20.07 -13.01
CA ASP A 411 48.34 -21.26 -13.84
C ASP A 411 48.41 -20.90 -15.33
N PHE A 412 47.55 -20.00 -15.82
CA PHE A 412 47.57 -19.53 -17.20
C PHE A 412 48.85 -18.72 -17.51
N GLU A 413 49.27 -17.84 -16.60
CA GLU A 413 50.52 -17.07 -16.71
C GLU A 413 51.75 -17.98 -16.74
N GLN A 414 51.77 -19.05 -15.94
CA GLN A 414 52.84 -20.05 -15.95
C GLN A 414 52.88 -20.89 -17.24
N GLN A 415 51.73 -21.07 -17.91
CA GLN A 415 51.62 -21.80 -19.18
C GLN A 415 51.92 -20.91 -20.39
N GLN A 416 51.95 -19.59 -20.23
CA GLN A 416 52.46 -18.71 -21.27
C GLN A 416 53.99 -18.83 -21.35
N VAL A 417 54.46 -19.58 -22.34
CA VAL A 417 55.80 -19.39 -22.88
C VAL A 417 55.85 -17.95 -23.38
N ILE A 418 56.64 -17.11 -22.70
CA ILE A 418 56.98 -15.76 -23.12
C ILE A 418 57.50 -15.86 -24.56
N TYR A 419 56.75 -15.33 -25.52
CA TYR A 419 57.18 -15.16 -26.92
C TYR A 419 57.39 -13.68 -27.22
#